data_AF-A0A2C9EVD4-F1
#
_entry.id   AF-A0A2C9EVD4-F1
#
_cell.length_a   1.000
_cell.length_b   1.000
_cell.length_c   1.000
_cell.angle_alpha   90.00
_cell.angle_beta   90.00
_cell.angle_gamma   90.00
#
_symmetry.space_group_name_H-M   'P 1'
#
loop_
_entity.id
_entity.type
_entity.pdbx_description
1 polymer ?
#
loop_
_entity_poly.entity_id
_entity_poly.type
_entity_poly.pdbx_seq_one_letter_code
_entity_poly.pdbx_strand_id
1 'polypeptide(L)'
;MKVMFRMGFACLLLMVSGAALAAPECGDFLKAMTDPPKSLEFFRCESKPQDQGAPLTASYRVKGQDAHEVERYLQRELGVQEGLRFVCCGWETKGFISYRDKKTGRNYQIGMGSEETPYNQRQDWHKIGYFYVTVVLYTEDI
;
A
#
# COMPACT_ATOMS: atom_id res chain seq x y z
N MET A 1 51.17 -48.25 28.76
CA MET A 1 50.75 -47.39 27.63
C MET A 1 49.30 -47.01 27.89
N LYS A 2 48.98 -45.83 28.49
CA LYS A 2 48.43 -44.62 27.82
C LYS A 2 47.62 -45.01 26.57
N VAL A 3 46.31 -44.78 26.48
CA VAL A 3 45.70 -43.44 26.26
C VAL A 3 44.25 -43.37 26.81
N MET A 4 43.98 -42.36 27.65
CA MET A 4 42.67 -41.70 27.82
C MET A 4 42.48 -40.70 26.68
N PHE A 5 41.30 -40.60 26.05
CA PHE A 5 40.71 -39.32 25.57
C PHE A 5 39.27 -39.56 25.07
N ARG A 6 38.24 -39.20 25.85
CA ARG A 6 37.46 -37.95 25.79
C ARG A 6 36.47 -37.85 24.62
N MET A 7 35.23 -38.23 24.95
CA MET A 7 33.96 -37.55 24.69
C MET A 7 34.03 -36.30 23.80
N GLY A 8 33.43 -36.37 22.61
CA GLY A 8 33.16 -35.24 21.73
C GLY A 8 31.68 -35.21 21.35
N PHE A 9 30.82 -34.74 22.25
CA PHE A 9 29.43 -34.41 21.94
C PHE A 9 29.44 -33.09 21.17
N ALA A 10 29.43 -33.16 19.84
CA ALA A 10 29.34 -32.00 18.97
C ALA A 10 27.90 -31.44 19.04
N CYS A 11 27.69 -30.50 19.95
CA CYS A 11 26.46 -29.75 20.08
C CYS A 11 26.32 -28.79 18.88
N LEU A 12 25.63 -29.22 17.82
CA LEU A 12 25.18 -28.34 16.73
C LEU A 12 24.13 -27.38 17.30
N LEU A 13 24.57 -26.22 17.77
CA LEU A 13 23.71 -25.08 18.06
C LEU A 13 23.22 -24.49 16.74
N LEU A 14 22.05 -24.98 16.28
CA LEU A 14 21.25 -24.32 15.25
C LEU A 14 20.79 -22.97 15.80
N MET A 15 21.55 -21.92 15.51
CA MET A 15 21.14 -20.53 15.71
C MET A 15 19.99 -20.23 14.74
N VAL A 16 18.76 -20.48 15.18
CA VAL A 16 17.56 -20.00 14.49
C VAL A 16 17.48 -18.49 14.71
N SER A 17 18.13 -17.72 13.84
CA SER A 17 17.93 -16.28 13.77
C SER A 17 16.52 -16.02 13.23
N GLY A 18 15.56 -15.86 14.14
CA GLY A 18 14.27 -15.28 13.81
C GLY A 18 14.50 -13.84 13.38
N ALA A 19 14.33 -13.55 12.08
CA ALA A 19 14.29 -12.19 11.60
C ALA A 19 13.04 -11.53 12.20
N ALA A 20 13.23 -10.74 13.27
CA ALA A 20 12.19 -9.85 13.74
C ALA A 20 11.88 -8.86 12.61
N LEU A 21 10.73 -9.02 11.97
CA LEU A 21 10.24 -8.03 11.02
C LEU A 21 10.04 -6.72 11.78
N ALA A 22 10.83 -5.70 11.43
CA ALA A 22 10.66 -4.37 11.99
C ALA A 22 9.21 -3.91 11.77
N ALA A 23 8.66 -3.22 12.77
CA ALA A 23 7.34 -2.64 12.67
C ALA A 23 7.28 -1.73 11.42
N PRO A 24 6.19 -1.78 10.63
CA PRO A 24 6.02 -0.86 9.53
C PRO A 24 6.03 0.59 10.03
N GLU A 25 6.73 1.46 9.30
CA GLU A 25 6.72 2.90 9.53
C GLU A 25 5.96 3.61 8.40
N CYS A 26 5.59 4.86 8.64
CA CYS A 26 4.93 5.67 7.63
C CYS A 26 5.88 5.92 6.44
N GLY A 27 5.38 5.73 5.21
CA GLY A 27 6.17 6.00 4.03
C GLY A 27 5.42 5.78 2.72
N ASP A 28 6.17 5.78 1.64
CA ASP A 28 5.67 5.50 0.29
C ASP A 28 5.46 3.99 0.10
N PHE A 29 4.27 3.52 0.46
CA PHE A 29 3.90 2.11 0.35
C PHE A 29 3.83 1.65 -1.11
N LEU A 30 3.38 2.49 -2.05
CA LEU A 30 3.28 2.08 -3.45
C LEU A 30 4.65 1.80 -4.05
N LYS A 31 5.65 2.61 -3.73
CA LYS A 31 7.04 2.39 -4.13
C LYS A 31 7.71 1.20 -3.44
N ALA A 32 7.28 0.87 -2.21
CA ALA A 32 7.77 -0.31 -1.50
C ALA A 32 7.21 -1.63 -2.08
N MET A 33 5.95 -1.62 -2.51
CA MET A 33 5.27 -2.82 -3.04
C MET A 33 5.55 -3.04 -4.54
N THR A 34 5.45 -1.96 -5.32
CA THR A 34 5.32 -1.95 -6.79
C THR A 34 6.12 -0.79 -7.41
N ASP A 35 5.96 -0.53 -8.72
CA ASP A 35 6.59 0.61 -9.42
C ASP A 35 5.51 1.60 -9.91
N PRO A 36 5.19 2.65 -9.13
CA PRO A 36 4.12 3.58 -9.48
C PRO A 36 4.51 4.52 -10.64
N PRO A 37 3.54 4.99 -11.46
CA PRO A 37 3.79 6.00 -12.48
C PRO A 37 4.38 7.27 -11.89
N LYS A 38 5.30 7.92 -12.63
CA LYS A 38 5.93 9.18 -12.19
C LYS A 38 4.93 10.34 -12.02
N SER A 39 3.77 10.23 -12.67
CA SER A 39 2.65 11.18 -12.56
C SER A 39 1.93 11.09 -11.21
N LEU A 40 2.06 9.96 -10.48
CA LEU A 40 1.49 9.75 -9.15
C LEU A 40 2.49 10.21 -8.08
N GLU A 41 2.23 11.38 -7.51
CA GLU A 41 3.08 11.99 -6.49
C GLU A 41 2.71 11.46 -5.11
N PHE A 42 3.70 10.94 -4.37
CA PHE A 42 3.55 10.72 -2.93
C PHE A 42 3.37 12.07 -2.22
N PHE A 43 2.21 12.27 -1.61
CA PHE A 43 1.85 13.54 -1.00
C PHE A 43 2.21 13.58 0.49
N ARG A 44 1.81 12.54 1.24
CA ARG A 44 2.06 12.44 2.69
C ARG A 44 1.79 11.04 3.21
N CYS A 45 2.29 10.75 4.41
CA CYS A 45 1.85 9.62 5.20
C CYS A 45 1.56 10.07 6.64
N GLU A 46 0.44 9.62 7.21
CA GLU A 46 0.05 9.88 8.59
C GLU A 46 -0.01 8.59 9.39
N SER A 47 0.48 8.64 10.63
CA SER A 47 0.33 7.56 11.62
C SER A 47 -0.69 7.99 12.66
N LYS A 48 -1.70 7.14 12.90
CA LYS A 48 -2.73 7.37 13.93
C LYS A 48 -2.81 6.16 14.86
N PRO A 49 -1.83 5.98 15.77
CA PRO A 49 -1.76 4.79 16.63
C PRO A 49 -2.90 4.71 17.66
N GLN A 50 -3.63 5.81 17.88
CA GLN A 50 -4.77 5.85 18.81
C GLN A 50 -6.10 5.48 18.14
N ASP A 51 -6.15 5.37 16.82
CA ASP A 51 -7.35 4.97 16.08
C ASP A 51 -7.41 3.44 15.99
N GLN A 52 -8.61 2.88 15.77
CA GLN A 52 -8.79 1.42 15.64
C GLN A 52 -7.88 0.84 14.55
N GLY A 53 -7.11 -0.20 14.89
CA GLY A 53 -6.16 -0.85 14.01
C GLY A 53 -4.84 -0.08 13.79
N ALA A 54 -4.63 1.02 14.52
CA ALA A 54 -3.45 1.87 14.48
C ALA A 54 -2.97 2.19 13.03
N PRO A 55 -3.81 2.80 12.18
CA PRO A 55 -3.55 2.91 10.75
C PRO A 55 -2.36 3.83 10.42
N LEU A 56 -1.57 3.37 9.45
CA LEU A 56 -0.66 4.18 8.64
C LEU A 56 -1.35 4.48 7.31
N THR A 57 -1.58 5.75 7.01
CA THR A 57 -2.30 6.18 5.80
C THR A 57 -1.39 6.99 4.89
N ALA A 58 -1.00 6.40 3.76
CA ALA A 58 -0.28 7.08 2.70
C ALA A 58 -1.25 7.66 1.68
N SER A 59 -1.11 8.95 1.39
CA SER A 59 -1.89 9.66 0.38
C SER A 59 -1.00 10.07 -0.78
N TYR A 60 -1.53 9.92 -1.98
CA TYR A 60 -0.88 10.27 -3.24
C TYR A 60 -1.82 11.17 -4.03
N ARG A 61 -1.27 11.99 -4.94
CA ARG A 61 -2.07 12.82 -5.83
C ARG A 61 -1.58 12.70 -7.28
N VAL A 62 -2.50 12.82 -8.22
CA VAL A 62 -2.22 12.86 -9.66
C VAL A 62 -3.13 13.90 -10.31
N LYS A 63 -2.60 14.63 -11.29
CA LYS A 63 -3.41 15.59 -12.04
C LYS A 63 -4.50 14.86 -12.83
N GLY A 64 -5.66 15.47 -12.98
CA GLY A 64 -6.79 14.83 -13.68
C GLY A 64 -6.46 14.39 -15.12
N GLN A 65 -5.57 15.09 -15.83
CA GLN A 65 -5.09 14.69 -17.16
C GLN A 65 -4.38 13.32 -17.18
N ASP A 66 -3.78 12.92 -16.06
CA ASP A 66 -2.97 11.69 -15.93
C ASP A 66 -3.72 10.61 -15.11
N ALA A 67 -4.92 10.90 -14.61
CA ALA A 67 -5.66 9.98 -13.72
C ALA A 67 -6.04 8.64 -14.37
N HIS A 68 -6.24 8.60 -15.70
CA HIS A 68 -6.46 7.36 -16.46
C HIS A 68 -5.22 6.44 -16.46
N GLU A 69 -4.02 6.99 -16.36
CA GLU A 69 -2.80 6.18 -16.21
C GLU A 69 -2.77 5.49 -14.85
N VAL A 70 -3.08 6.25 -13.80
CA VAL A 70 -3.07 5.76 -12.42
C VAL A 70 -4.16 4.72 -12.17
N GLU A 71 -5.38 4.94 -12.66
CA GLU A 71 -6.45 3.95 -12.55
C GLU A 71 -6.04 2.60 -13.18
N ARG A 72 -5.43 2.63 -14.38
CA ARG A 72 -4.93 1.42 -15.05
C ARG A 72 -3.77 0.77 -14.31
N TYR A 73 -2.91 1.56 -13.69
CA TYR A 73 -1.85 1.04 -12.83
C TYR A 73 -2.45 0.28 -11.64
N LEU A 74 -3.44 0.86 -10.94
CA LEU A 74 -4.12 0.20 -9.82
C LEU A 74 -4.82 -1.10 -10.24
N GLN A 75 -5.45 -1.11 -11.43
CA GLN A 75 -6.06 -2.29 -12.00
C GLN A 75 -5.04 -3.42 -12.23
N ARG A 76 -3.91 -3.10 -12.86
CA ARG A 76 -2.90 -4.10 -13.27
C ARG A 76 -2.06 -4.61 -12.11
N GLU A 77 -1.57 -3.71 -11.27
CA GLU A 77 -0.58 -4.05 -10.24
C GLU A 77 -1.23 -4.45 -8.91
N LEU A 78 -2.39 -3.86 -8.60
CA LEU A 78 -3.03 -3.99 -7.29
C LEU A 78 -4.41 -4.67 -7.35
N GLY A 79 -4.87 -5.07 -8.54
CA GLY A 79 -6.09 -5.85 -8.71
C GLY A 79 -7.37 -5.05 -8.45
N VAL A 80 -7.33 -3.72 -8.57
CA VAL A 80 -8.52 -2.86 -8.47
C VAL A 80 -9.41 -3.09 -9.71
N GLN A 81 -10.30 -4.09 -9.68
CA GLN A 81 -10.98 -4.55 -10.90
C GLN A 81 -12.02 -3.56 -11.46
N GLU A 82 -12.71 -2.83 -10.59
CA GLU A 82 -13.73 -1.86 -11.01
C GLU A 82 -13.08 -0.49 -11.28
N GLY A 83 -13.46 0.13 -12.40
CA GLY A 83 -13.10 1.52 -12.66
C GLY A 83 -13.84 2.50 -11.73
N LEU A 84 -13.27 3.69 -11.57
CA LEU A 84 -13.90 4.80 -10.85
C LEU A 84 -15.30 5.10 -11.38
N ARG A 85 -16.22 5.37 -10.46
CA ARG A 85 -17.60 5.77 -10.74
C ARG A 85 -17.83 7.18 -10.24
N PHE A 86 -18.62 7.94 -10.97
CA PHE A 86 -19.07 9.23 -10.50
C PHE A 86 -20.23 9.03 -9.50
N VAL A 87 -20.00 9.39 -8.23
CA VAL A 87 -20.98 9.24 -7.14
C VAL A 87 -21.11 10.59 -6.45
N CYS A 88 -22.36 11.09 -6.35
CA CYS A 88 -22.70 12.48 -6.00
C CYS A 88 -22.04 13.50 -6.93
N CYS A 89 -20.76 13.74 -6.68
CA CYS A 89 -20.06 14.99 -6.89
C CYS A 89 -18.56 14.74 -7.11
N GLY A 90 -18.15 13.48 -7.23
CA GLY A 90 -16.76 13.09 -7.39
C GLY A 90 -16.66 11.69 -7.98
N TRP A 91 -15.45 11.34 -8.37
CA TRP A 91 -15.11 9.99 -8.81
C TRP A 91 -14.57 9.20 -7.64
N GLU A 92 -14.98 7.95 -7.47
CA GLU A 92 -14.43 7.06 -6.45
C GLU A 92 -14.42 5.60 -6.90
N THR A 93 -13.52 4.81 -6.32
CA THR A 93 -13.66 3.35 -6.30
C THR A 93 -14.89 2.95 -5.48
N LYS A 94 -15.41 1.75 -5.70
CA LYS A 94 -16.52 1.19 -4.89
C LYS A 94 -16.00 0.79 -3.49
N GLY A 95 -15.63 1.79 -2.69
CA GLY A 95 -14.94 1.63 -1.41
C GLY A 95 -13.45 1.30 -1.55
N PHE A 96 -12.84 0.94 -0.42
CA PHE A 96 -11.46 0.47 -0.35
C PHE A 96 -11.38 -1.01 -0.75
N ILE A 97 -10.31 -1.35 -1.47
CA ILE A 97 -10.03 -2.69 -1.96
C ILE A 97 -8.85 -3.26 -1.20
N SER A 98 -8.96 -4.52 -0.78
CA SER A 98 -7.89 -5.23 -0.09
C SER A 98 -6.84 -5.74 -1.08
N TYR A 99 -5.58 -5.40 -0.83
CA TYR A 99 -4.41 -5.88 -1.55
C TYR A 99 -3.45 -6.57 -0.58
N ARG A 100 -3.02 -7.80 -0.89
CA ARG A 100 -2.02 -8.51 -0.11
C ARG A 100 -0.68 -8.48 -0.83
N ASP A 101 0.30 -7.80 -0.25
CA ASP A 101 1.66 -7.80 -0.77
C ASP A 101 2.28 -9.20 -0.64
N LYS A 102 2.72 -9.77 -1.76
CA LYS A 102 3.31 -11.11 -1.80
C LYS A 102 4.69 -11.16 -1.15
N LYS A 103 5.42 -10.04 -1.11
CA LYS A 103 6.79 -9.99 -0.56
C LYS A 103 6.76 -9.99 0.96
N THR A 104 5.93 -9.12 1.56
CA THR A 104 5.87 -8.95 3.02
C THR A 104 4.70 -9.68 3.67
N GLY A 105 3.71 -10.14 2.90
CA GLY A 105 2.48 -10.76 3.40
C GLY A 105 1.47 -9.78 4.00
N ARG A 106 1.79 -8.47 4.03
CA ARG A 106 0.96 -7.40 4.60
C ARG A 106 -0.29 -7.15 3.76
N ASN A 107 -1.38 -6.82 4.44
CA ASN A 107 -2.64 -6.43 3.81
C ASN A 107 -2.78 -4.91 3.84
N TYR A 108 -3.09 -4.35 2.68
CA TYR A 108 -3.32 -2.93 2.46
C TYR A 108 -4.76 -2.72 2.01
N GLN A 109 -5.37 -1.62 2.43
CA GLN A 109 -6.61 -1.12 1.85
C GLN A 109 -6.29 0.02 0.90
N ILE A 110 -6.80 -0.05 -0.33
CA ILE A 110 -6.47 0.89 -1.40
C ILE A 110 -7.75 1.50 -1.97
N GLY A 111 -7.80 2.81 -2.06
CA GLY A 111 -8.89 3.55 -2.69
C GLY A 111 -8.35 4.63 -3.62
N MET A 112 -9.16 5.03 -4.60
CA MET A 112 -8.87 6.19 -5.45
C MET A 112 -10.13 7.03 -5.60
N GLY A 113 -9.98 8.35 -5.61
CA GLY A 113 -11.08 9.26 -5.91
C GLY A 113 -10.63 10.64 -6.36
N SER A 114 -11.55 11.47 -6.84
CA SER A 114 -11.28 12.87 -7.19
C SER A 114 -11.58 13.80 -6.03
N GLU A 115 -11.13 15.05 -6.15
CA GLU A 115 -11.79 16.17 -5.48
C GLU A 115 -13.27 16.29 -5.94
N GLU A 116 -14.04 17.10 -5.22
CA GLU A 116 -15.39 17.46 -5.66
C GLU A 116 -15.35 18.18 -7.01
N THR A 117 -16.21 17.78 -7.93
CA THR A 117 -16.21 18.23 -9.31
C THR A 117 -17.57 18.08 -9.99
N PRO A 118 -17.96 19.01 -10.86
CA PRO A 118 -19.14 18.84 -11.72
C PRO A 118 -18.87 17.93 -12.93
N TYR A 119 -17.62 17.56 -13.21
CA TYR A 119 -17.25 16.81 -14.41
C TYR A 119 -17.49 15.31 -14.25
N ASN A 120 -18.68 14.86 -14.64
CA ASN A 120 -19.13 13.46 -14.50
C ASN A 120 -18.82 12.55 -15.69
N GLN A 121 -18.00 13.02 -16.65
CA GLN A 121 -17.57 12.25 -17.80
C GLN A 121 -16.06 12.00 -17.78
N ARG A 122 -15.63 10.80 -18.18
CA ARG A 122 -14.22 10.38 -18.18
C ARG A 122 -13.33 11.22 -19.10
N GLN A 123 -13.88 11.66 -20.23
CA GLN A 123 -13.18 12.55 -21.17
C GLN A 123 -12.88 13.93 -20.57
N ASP A 124 -13.62 14.35 -19.53
CA ASP A 124 -13.45 15.64 -18.87
C ASP A 124 -12.48 15.59 -17.68
N TRP A 125 -11.84 14.44 -17.42
CA TRP A 125 -10.90 14.32 -16.29
C TRP A 125 -9.74 15.31 -16.35
N HIS A 126 -9.32 15.74 -17.55
CA HIS A 126 -8.32 16.78 -17.73
C HIS A 126 -8.72 18.15 -17.15
N LYS A 127 -10.02 18.38 -16.87
CA LYS A 127 -10.55 19.60 -16.23
C LYS A 127 -10.61 19.51 -14.70
N ILE A 128 -10.41 18.33 -14.14
CA ILE A 128 -10.36 18.08 -12.70
C ILE A 128 -8.93 18.35 -12.23
N GLY A 129 -8.76 19.06 -11.12
CA GLY A 129 -7.45 19.40 -10.57
C GLY A 129 -6.67 18.15 -10.20
N TYR A 130 -7.17 17.42 -9.18
CA TYR A 130 -6.51 16.23 -8.67
C TYR A 130 -7.44 15.03 -8.44
N PHE A 131 -6.85 13.86 -8.65
CA PHE A 131 -7.29 12.61 -8.08
C PHE A 131 -6.30 12.21 -6.99
N TYR A 132 -6.79 11.48 -6.01
CA TYR A 132 -6.07 11.00 -4.85
C TYR A 132 -6.13 9.50 -4.79
N VAL A 133 -4.99 8.87 -4.49
CA VAL A 133 -4.93 7.46 -4.09
C VAL A 133 -4.66 7.43 -2.59
N THR A 134 -5.39 6.59 -1.87
CA THR A 134 -5.20 6.38 -0.43
C THR A 134 -4.84 4.93 -0.20
N VAL A 135 -3.73 4.69 0.49
CA VAL A 135 -3.26 3.36 0.89
C VAL A 135 -3.19 3.31 2.41
N VAL A 136 -3.96 2.43 3.01
CA VAL A 136 -4.01 2.22 4.46
C VAL A 136 -3.37 0.88 4.81
N LEU A 137 -2.46 0.90 5.78
CA LEU A 137 -1.92 -0.29 6.44
C LEU A 137 -2.31 -0.23 7.91
N TYR A 138 -3.08 -1.22 8.37
CA TYR A 138 -3.34 -1.40 9.79
C TYR A 138 -2.18 -2.15 10.42
N THR A 139 -1.69 -1.66 11.56
CA THR A 139 -0.57 -2.28 12.29
C THR A 139 -1.02 -3.16 13.44
N GLU A 140 -2.33 -3.15 13.72
CA GLU A 140 -3.00 -3.98 14.72
C GLU A 140 -4.22 -4.66 14.08
N ASP A 141 -4.74 -5.69 14.75
CA ASP A 141 -5.95 -6.38 14.32
C ASP A 141 -7.17 -5.44 14.39
N ILE A 142 -8.03 -5.50 13.36
CA ILE A 142 -9.25 -4.70 13.22
C ILE A 142 -10.51 -5.53 13.41
#